data_AF-A0A016WQB3-F1
#
_entry.id   AF-A0A016WQB3-F1
#
_cell.length_a   1.000
_cell.length_b   1.000
_cell.length_c   1.000
_cell.angle_alpha   90.00
_cell.angle_beta   90.00
_cell.angle_gamma   90.00
#
_symmetry.space_group_name_H-M   'P 1'
#
loop_
_entity.id
_entity.type
_entity.pdbx_description
1 polymer ?
#
loop_
_entity_poly.entity_id
_entity_poly.type
_entity_poly.pdbx_seq_one_letter_code
_entity_poly.pdbx_strand_id
1 'polypeptide(L)' 'MSWADLVNNNLVGSGNVSKAAICGFDGSIWGKSDNFKITQEEAAAAGRGFANKDGLLGTGLKFEGEKLVVTSFS' A
#
# COMPACT_ATOMS: atom_id res chain seq x y z
N MET A 1 9.33 6.07 -18.51
CA MET A 1 9.16 6.17 -17.05
C MET A 1 8.28 5.02 -16.62
N SER A 2 8.79 4.15 -15.74
CA SER A 2 8.03 3.02 -15.18
C SER A 2 7.39 3.41 -13.84
N TRP A 3 6.39 2.64 -13.41
CA TRP A 3 5.81 2.76 -12.07
C TRP A 3 6.85 2.50 -10.96
N ALA A 4 7.81 1.61 -11.20
CA ALA A 4 8.92 1.36 -10.29
C ALA A 4 9.84 2.58 -10.15
N ASP A 5 10.11 3.31 -11.23
CA ASP A 5 10.91 4.54 -11.18
C ASP A 5 10.23 5.63 -10.33
N LEU A 6 8.91 5.73 -10.41
CA LEU A 6 8.14 6.68 -9.58
C LEU A 6 8.30 6.33 -8.10
N VAL A 7 8.16 5.04 -7.75
CA VAL A 7 8.34 4.58 -6.38
C VAL A 7 9.76 4.86 -5.87
N ASN A 8 10.77 4.50 -6.65
CA ASN A 8 12.16 4.60 -6.22
C ASN A 8 12.64 6.05 -6.17
N ASN A 9 12.27 6.90 -7.14
CA ASN A 9 12.82 8.26 -7.23
C ASN A 9 11.95 9.31 -6.53
N ASN A 10 10.62 9.14 -6.53
CA ASN A 10 9.69 10.18 -6.05
C ASN A 10 9.06 9.85 -4.70
N LEU A 11 8.98 8.57 -4.32
CA LEU A 11 8.46 8.17 -3.00
C LEU A 11 9.61 7.88 -2.05
N VAL A 12 10.30 6.75 -2.21
CA VAL A 12 11.40 6.36 -1.33
C VAL A 12 12.60 7.30 -1.50
N GLY A 13 12.90 7.69 -2.73
CA GLY A 13 13.98 8.64 -3.06
C GLY A 13 13.77 10.05 -2.49
N SER A 14 12.58 10.39 -2.01
CA SER A 14 12.33 11.66 -1.32
C SER A 14 12.95 11.71 0.08
N GLY A 15 13.29 10.56 0.67
CA GLY A 15 13.80 10.45 2.05
C GLY A 15 12.71 10.52 3.14
N ASN A 16 11.44 10.76 2.77
CA ASN A 16 10.33 10.89 3.73
C ASN A 16 9.52 9.60 3.91
N VAL A 17 9.77 8.58 3.08
CA VAL A 17 8.99 7.34 3.06
C VAL A 17 9.94 6.15 3.07
N SER A 18 9.80 5.27 4.08
CA SER A 18 10.68 4.11 4.24
C SER A 18 10.39 2.98 3.24
N LYS A 19 9.12 2.82 2.85
CA LYS A 19 8.62 1.74 1.97
C LYS A 19 7.41 2.25 1.18
N ALA A 20 7.31 1.92 -0.10
CA ALA A 20 6.20 2.36 -0.93
C ALA A 20 5.86 1.36 -2.03
N ALA A 21 4.58 1.34 -2.43
CA ALA A 21 4.09 0.61 -3.59
C ALA A 21 2.97 1.38 -4.29
N ILE A 22 2.86 1.19 -5.59
CA ILE A 22 1.76 1.65 -6.44
C ILE A 22 1.03 0.38 -6.92
N CYS A 23 -0.25 0.29 -6.56
CA CYS A 23 -1.08 -0.87 -6.84
C CYS A 23 -2.42 -0.45 -7.45
N GLY A 24 -3.00 -1.32 -8.28
CA GLY A 24 -4.38 -1.21 -8.73
C GLY A 24 -5.38 -1.61 -7.63
N PHE A 25 -6.64 -1.21 -7.80
CA PHE A 25 -7.73 -1.57 -6.86
C PHE A 25 -8.02 -3.08 -6.81
N ASP A 26 -7.57 -3.82 -7.82
CA ASP A 26 -7.61 -5.28 -7.92
C ASP A 26 -6.43 -5.97 -7.19
N GLY A 27 -5.50 -5.20 -6.63
CA GLY A 27 -4.28 -5.68 -5.99
C GLY A 27 -3.09 -5.84 -6.93
N SER A 28 -3.23 -5.57 -8.23
CA SER A 28 -2.12 -5.65 -9.18
C SER A 28 -1.00 -4.68 -8.78
N ILE A 29 0.21 -5.19 -8.54
CA ILE A 29 1.36 -4.38 -8.13
C ILE A 29 2.07 -3.84 -9.37
N TRP A 30 2.04 -2.54 -9.59
CA TRP A 30 2.67 -1.90 -10.74
C TRP A 30 4.11 -1.45 -10.46
N GLY A 31 4.39 -1.08 -9.21
CA GLY A 31 5.73 -0.77 -8.74
C GLY A 31 5.80 -0.86 -7.22
N LYS A 32 6.92 -1.30 -6.67
CA LYS A 32 7.17 -1.33 -5.24
C LYS A 32 8.66 -1.16 -4.95
N SER A 33 9.00 -0.67 -3.78
CA SER A 33 10.38 -0.63 -3.32
C SER A 33 10.86 -2.05 -2.97
N ASP A 34 12.15 -2.30 -3.10
CA ASP A 34 12.74 -3.64 -2.89
C ASP A 34 12.53 -4.15 -1.46
N ASN A 35 12.56 -3.23 -0.50
CA ASN A 35 12.37 -3.51 0.92
C ASN A 35 10.89 -3.64 1.35
N PHE A 36 9.94 -3.53 0.42
CA PHE A 36 8.53 -3.70 0.71
C PHE A 36 8.00 -5.03 0.14
N LYS A 37 7.66 -5.95 1.04
CA LYS A 37 7.16 -7.30 0.72
C LYS A 37 5.63 -7.37 0.74
N ILE A 38 4.97 -6.36 0.21
CA ILE A 38 3.51 -6.35 0.06
C ILE A 38 3.05 -7.46 -0.90
N THR A 39 1.99 -8.15 -0.53
CA THR A 39 1.33 -9.18 -1.34
C THR A 39 0.16 -8.61 -2.15
N GLN A 40 -0.27 -9.32 -3.19
CA GLN A 40 -1.42 -8.92 -4.00
C GLN A 40 -2.70 -8.88 -3.17
N GLU A 41 -2.86 -9.82 -2.23
CA GLU A 41 -4.00 -9.90 -1.33
C GLU A 41 -4.08 -8.70 -0.38
N GLU A 42 -2.94 -8.27 0.17
CA GLU A 42 -2.83 -7.09 1.02
C GLU A 42 -3.12 -5.80 0.22
N ALA A 43 -2.58 -5.70 -1.01
CA ALA A 43 -2.86 -4.57 -1.90
C ALA A 43 -4.36 -4.49 -2.28
N ALA A 44 -4.99 -5.62 -2.60
CA ALA A 44 -6.42 -5.69 -2.89
C ALA A 44 -7.29 -5.40 -1.65
N ALA A 45 -6.85 -5.79 -0.45
CA ALA A 45 -7.51 -5.44 0.80
C ALA A 45 -7.47 -3.92 1.05
N ALA A 46 -6.30 -3.29 0.82
CA ALA A 46 -6.16 -1.84 0.88
C ALA A 46 -7.04 -1.12 -0.14
N GLY A 47 -7.08 -1.62 -1.40
CA GLY A 47 -7.97 -1.11 -2.45
C GLY A 47 -9.44 -1.14 -2.06
N ARG A 48 -9.92 -2.25 -1.47
CA ARG A 48 -11.30 -2.39 -0.97
C ARG A 48 -11.63 -1.45 0.19
N GLY A 49 -10.62 -1.10 1.01
CA GLY A 49 -10.77 -0.13 2.10
C GLY A 49 -11.24 1.25 1.65
N PHE A 50 -10.90 1.67 0.43
CA PHE A 50 -11.40 2.92 -0.15
C PHE A 50 -12.90 2.89 -0.48
N ALA A 51 -13.47 1.72 -0.77
CA ALA A 51 -14.89 1.55 -1.05
C ALA A 51 -15.72 1.27 0.21
N ASN A 52 -15.13 0.65 1.25
CA ASN A 52 -15.81 0.30 2.50
C ASN A 52 -14.98 0.70 3.72
N LYS A 53 -15.20 1.93 4.18
CA LYS A 53 -14.50 2.55 5.32
C LYS A 53 -14.78 1.83 6.64
N ASP A 54 -16.03 1.44 6.88
CA ASP A 54 -16.47 0.83 8.14
C ASP A 54 -15.80 -0.54 8.37
N GLY A 55 -15.68 -1.34 7.31
CA GLY A 55 -14.97 -2.62 7.36
C GLY A 55 -13.47 -2.46 7.67
N LEU A 56 -12.85 -1.40 7.14
CA LEU A 56 -11.44 -1.11 7.35
C LEU A 56 -11.14 -0.71 8.80
N LEU A 57 -11.99 0.14 9.39
CA LEU A 57 -11.85 0.59 10.79
C LEU A 57 -11.99 -0.56 11.79
N GLY A 58 -12.85 -1.54 11.52
CA GLY A 58 -13.04 -2.71 12.38
C GLY A 58 -11.96 -3.79 12.22
N THR A 59 -11.45 -4.00 11.00
CA THR A 59 -10.52 -5.12 10.71
C THR A 59 -9.05 -4.71 10.68
N GLY A 60 -8.75 -3.43 10.48
CA GLY A 60 -7.41 -2.91 10.25
C GLY A 60 -6.87 -3.27 8.86
N LEU A 61 -5.62 -2.89 8.61
CA LEU A 61 -4.90 -3.27 7.39
C LEU A 61 -3.76 -4.23 7.73
N LYS A 62 -3.36 -5.05 6.76
CA LYS A 62 -2.18 -5.90 6.88
C LYS A 62 -1.19 -5.55 5.78
N PHE A 63 0.07 -5.39 6.15
CA PHE A 63 1.17 -5.24 5.21
C PHE A 63 2.36 -6.04 5.74
N GLU A 64 2.95 -6.88 4.88
CA GLU A 64 4.05 -7.77 5.27
C GLU A 64 3.66 -8.71 6.44
N GLY A 65 2.39 -9.06 6.55
CA GLY A 65 1.85 -9.86 7.67
C GLY A 65 1.63 -9.10 8.98
N GLU A 66 2.05 -7.84 9.07
CA GLU A 66 1.85 -6.98 10.24
C GLU A 66 0.51 -6.26 10.16
N LYS A 67 -0.27 -6.34 11.24
CA LYS A 67 -1.56 -5.64 11.34
C LYS A 67 -1.35 -4.20 11.77
N LEU A 68 -1.78 -3.26 10.95
CA LEU A 68 -1.82 -1.83 11.24
C LEU A 68 -3.24 -1.39 11.61
N VAL A 69 -3.33 -0.49 12.58
CA VAL A 69 -4.59 0.13 13.01
C VAL A 69 -4.80 1.41 12.21
N VAL A 70 -6.02 1.60 11.71
CA VAL A 70 -6.39 2.82 10.98
C VAL A 70 -6.66 3.93 12.00
N THR A 71 -5.89 5.01 11.96
CA THR A 71 -6.01 6.15 12.88
C THR A 71 -6.86 7.29 12.32
N SER A 72 -6.89 7.42 11.00
CA SER A 72 -7.73 8.37 10.28
C SER A 72 -8.00 7.85 8.86
N PHE A 73 -9.22 8.11 8.35
CA PHE A 73 -9.61 7.78 6.99
C PHE A 73 -10.61 8.83 6.50
N SER A 74 -10.17 9.79 5.67
CA SER A 74 -10.98 10.90 5.13
C SER A 74 -11.53 10.57 3.76
#